data_AF-E9HPC0-F1
#
_entry.id   AF-E9HPC0-F1
#
_cell.length_a   1.000
_cell.length_b   1.000
_cell.length_c   1.000
_cell.angle_alpha   90.00
_cell.angle_beta   90.00
_cell.angle_gamma   90.00
#
_symmetry.space_group_name_H-M   'P 1'
#
loop_
_entity.id
_entity.type
_entity.pdbx_description
1 polymer ?
#
loop_
_entity_poly.entity_id
_entity_poly.type
_entity_poly.pdbx_seq_one_letter_code
_entity_poly.pdbx_strand_id
1 'polypeptide(L)'
;MSINIIADSTTSTITTSTTTPSPGTKIRTVVFIYKATVDGQDLFIRGGIDQNIVRPICQDDQDAESSTCAISIQTNSLGNGVPWAKYDAWRVGDTKLDWFGAQPGQGTYMGTTAFGTPLAWTTSNSAKPEYQPLNKWGDANWMVDFTMDCAETENGWFDLKAFLTNYASGWESDITQSPCTGTGADVLPPYSGTKNHMARCGYINRFNFGAGGCEINAF
;
A
#
# COMPACT_ATOMS: atom_id res chain seq x y z
N MET A 1 20.48 13.85 -64.39
CA MET A 1 20.21 12.48 -63.89
C MET A 1 20.07 12.62 -62.39
N SER A 2 18.84 12.78 -61.91
CA SER A 2 18.54 13.12 -60.52
C SER A 2 17.75 11.96 -59.94
N ILE A 3 18.31 11.30 -58.92
CA ILE A 3 17.70 10.17 -58.23
C ILE A 3 16.98 10.72 -57.00
N ASN A 4 15.64 10.61 -57.00
CA ASN A 4 14.82 10.83 -55.82
C ASN A 4 14.93 9.59 -54.91
N ILE A 5 15.37 9.78 -53.66
CA ILE A 5 15.28 8.76 -52.62
C ILE A 5 14.03 9.08 -51.80
N ILE A 6 13.02 8.22 -51.87
CA ILE A 6 11.85 8.25 -51.00
C ILE A 6 12.26 7.59 -49.68
N ALA A 7 12.25 8.35 -48.58
CA ALA A 7 12.43 7.81 -47.24
C ALA A 7 11.11 7.19 -46.78
N ASP A 8 11.12 5.86 -46.60
CA ASP A 8 10.01 5.11 -46.03
C ASP A 8 10.04 5.25 -44.50
N SER A 9 8.97 5.82 -43.94
CA SER A 9 8.82 6.09 -42.51
C SER A 9 8.17 4.87 -41.85
N THR A 10 8.99 3.91 -41.42
CA THR A 10 8.52 2.81 -40.59
C THR A 10 8.21 3.32 -39.18
N THR A 11 6.92 3.51 -38.91
CA THR A 11 6.40 3.86 -37.60
C THR A 11 6.45 2.61 -36.71
N SER A 12 7.42 2.54 -35.79
CA SER A 12 7.47 1.50 -34.76
C SER A 12 6.34 1.72 -33.75
N THR A 13 5.32 0.88 -33.80
CA THR A 13 4.32 0.73 -32.74
C THR A 13 5.00 0.21 -31.47
N ILE A 14 5.15 1.08 -30.46
CA ILE A 14 5.52 0.69 -29.10
C ILE A 14 4.29 0.04 -28.47
N THR A 15 4.25 -1.28 -28.45
CA THR A 15 3.31 -2.04 -27.64
C THR A 15 3.78 -1.94 -26.19
N THR A 16 3.09 -1.16 -25.36
CA THR A 16 3.21 -1.19 -23.90
C THR A 16 2.78 -2.57 -23.42
N SER A 17 3.74 -3.43 -23.13
CA SER A 17 3.52 -4.74 -22.52
C SER A 17 3.09 -4.56 -21.08
N THR A 18 1.78 -4.72 -20.81
CA THR A 18 1.28 -5.01 -19.47
C THR A 18 1.74 -6.40 -19.08
N THR A 19 2.94 -6.50 -18.52
CA THR A 19 3.44 -7.76 -17.95
C THR A 19 2.72 -7.99 -16.62
N THR A 20 1.77 -8.94 -16.62
CA THR A 20 1.30 -9.57 -15.37
C THR A 20 2.52 -10.10 -14.62
N PRO A 21 2.71 -9.76 -13.34
CA PRO A 21 3.87 -10.21 -12.57
C PRO A 21 3.90 -11.74 -12.51
N SER A 22 5.10 -12.31 -12.70
CA SER A 22 5.32 -13.76 -12.61
C SER A 22 5.02 -14.26 -11.18
N PRO A 23 4.49 -15.49 -11.03
CA PRO A 23 4.30 -16.12 -9.72
C PRO A 23 5.56 -16.01 -8.84
N GLY A 24 5.41 -15.47 -7.62
CA GLY A 24 6.49 -15.31 -6.65
C GLY A 24 7.35 -14.05 -6.82
N THR A 25 6.99 -13.12 -7.69
CA THR A 25 7.73 -11.86 -7.84
C THR A 25 7.41 -10.92 -6.68
N LYS A 26 8.32 -10.89 -5.70
CA LYS A 26 8.30 -9.91 -4.61
C LYS A 26 8.75 -8.54 -5.12
N ILE A 27 7.85 -7.56 -5.16
CA ILE A 27 8.10 -6.21 -5.67
C ILE A 27 7.90 -5.19 -4.54
N ARG A 28 8.82 -4.22 -4.46
CA ARG A 28 8.68 -3.09 -3.54
C ARG A 28 7.39 -2.33 -3.82
N THR A 29 6.61 -2.08 -2.80
CA THR A 29 5.34 -1.36 -2.83
C THR A 29 5.32 -0.43 -1.63
N VAL A 30 4.88 0.81 -1.86
CA VAL A 30 4.81 1.82 -0.81
C VAL A 30 3.38 2.29 -0.67
N VAL A 31 2.91 2.42 0.56
CA VAL A 31 1.60 2.98 0.88
C VAL A 31 1.78 4.18 1.79
N PHE A 32 1.16 5.28 1.40
CA PHE A 32 0.97 6.48 2.20
C PHE A 32 -0.50 6.67 2.53
N ILE A 33 -0.80 7.07 3.77
CA ILE A 33 -2.12 7.56 4.17
C ILE A 33 -1.94 8.90 4.85
N TYR A 34 -2.55 9.94 4.28
CA TYR A 34 -2.58 11.25 4.91
C TYR A 34 -3.61 11.28 6.04
N LYS A 35 -3.13 11.58 7.24
CA LYS A 35 -3.95 11.85 8.41
C LYS A 35 -3.18 12.71 9.40
N ALA A 36 -3.60 13.96 9.58
CA ALA A 36 -3.15 14.76 10.71
C ALA A 36 -3.60 14.10 12.02
N THR A 37 -2.65 13.57 12.78
CA THR A 37 -2.85 12.89 14.05
C THR A 37 -2.54 13.81 15.22
N VAL A 38 -3.04 13.44 16.40
CA VAL A 38 -2.61 14.01 17.67
C VAL A 38 -1.74 13.01 18.41
N ASP A 39 -1.03 13.49 19.43
CA ASP A 39 -0.19 12.64 20.28
C ASP A 39 -0.97 11.45 20.84
N GLY A 40 -0.37 10.27 20.76
CA GLY A 40 -0.98 9.00 21.18
C GLY A 40 -1.83 8.33 20.10
N GLN A 41 -2.02 8.93 18.93
CA GLN A 41 -2.61 8.24 17.79
C GLN A 41 -1.53 7.62 16.90
N ASP A 42 -1.77 6.38 16.48
CA ASP A 42 -0.91 5.60 15.62
C ASP A 42 -1.72 4.98 14.50
N LEU A 43 -1.16 4.96 13.30
CA LEU A 43 -1.85 4.49 12.10
C LEU A 43 -1.34 3.11 11.68
N PHE A 44 -2.28 2.22 11.43
CA PHE A 44 -2.07 0.90 10.87
C PHE A 44 -2.91 0.75 9.60
N ILE A 45 -2.57 -0.23 8.77
CA ILE A 45 -3.45 -0.73 7.71
C ILE A 45 -3.74 -2.20 7.96
N ARG A 46 -4.93 -2.59 7.52
CA ARG A 46 -5.31 -3.97 7.26
C ARG A 46 -5.75 -4.06 5.81
N GLY A 47 -5.48 -5.16 5.15
CA GLY A 47 -5.70 -5.24 3.72
C GLY A 47 -5.49 -6.64 3.17
N GLY A 48 -5.42 -6.76 1.85
CA GLY A 48 -5.34 -8.04 1.17
C GLY A 48 -6.28 -8.03 -0.02
N ILE A 49 -6.85 -9.18 -0.36
CA ILE A 49 -7.94 -9.25 -1.32
C ILE A 49 -9.26 -9.02 -0.60
N ASP A 50 -10.14 -8.19 -1.17
CA ASP A 50 -11.45 -7.94 -0.57
C ASP A 50 -12.28 -9.23 -0.50
N GLN A 51 -12.55 -9.67 0.72
CA GLN A 51 -13.28 -10.90 1.03
C GLN A 51 -14.78 -10.79 0.79
N ASN A 52 -15.34 -9.62 0.47
CA ASN A 52 -16.77 -9.46 0.18
C ASN A 52 -17.05 -9.35 -1.31
N ILE A 53 -16.11 -8.79 -2.07
CA ILE A 53 -16.27 -8.45 -3.49
C ILE A 53 -15.50 -9.40 -4.39
N VAL A 54 -14.25 -9.73 -4.04
CA VAL A 54 -13.34 -10.44 -4.95
C VAL A 54 -13.25 -11.92 -4.58
N ARG A 55 -13.02 -12.23 -3.30
CA ARG A 55 -12.88 -13.61 -2.81
C ARG A 55 -13.77 -13.88 -1.58
N PRO A 56 -15.10 -14.03 -1.77
CA PRO A 56 -16.04 -14.42 -0.72
C PRO A 56 -15.63 -15.66 0.10
N ILE A 57 -14.85 -16.55 -0.49
CA ILE A 57 -14.35 -17.76 0.19
C ILE A 57 -13.51 -17.45 1.44
N CYS A 58 -12.89 -16.26 1.53
CA CYS A 58 -12.05 -15.90 2.66
C CYS A 58 -12.84 -15.39 3.88
N GLN A 59 -14.15 -15.17 3.78
CA GLN A 59 -14.94 -14.60 4.89
C GLN A 59 -14.94 -15.48 6.15
N ASP A 60 -14.77 -16.78 5.97
CA ASP A 60 -14.76 -17.77 7.06
C ASP A 60 -13.34 -18.12 7.54
N ASP A 61 -12.30 -17.55 6.92
CA ASP A 61 -10.91 -17.72 7.35
C ASP A 61 -10.73 -17.16 8.77
N GLN A 62 -9.81 -17.74 9.54
CA GLN A 62 -9.61 -17.38 10.96
C GLN A 62 -8.27 -16.69 11.22
N ASP A 63 -7.33 -16.79 10.28
CA ASP A 63 -5.98 -16.27 10.41
C ASP A 63 -5.36 -15.89 9.06
N ALA A 64 -4.30 -15.09 9.11
CA ALA A 64 -3.61 -14.56 7.95
C ALA A 64 -2.77 -15.63 7.23
N GLU A 65 -2.28 -16.64 7.95
CA GLU A 65 -1.38 -17.66 7.44
C GLU A 65 -2.07 -18.64 6.49
N SER A 66 -3.34 -18.96 6.77
CA SER A 66 -4.16 -19.86 5.96
C SER A 66 -5.05 -19.13 4.95
N SER A 67 -5.29 -17.83 5.12
CA SER A 67 -6.17 -17.09 4.24
C SER A 67 -5.58 -16.86 2.84
N THR A 68 -6.35 -17.22 1.82
CA THR A 68 -6.00 -16.92 0.42
C THR A 68 -6.24 -15.45 0.03
N CYS A 69 -6.77 -14.64 0.94
CA CYS A 69 -6.89 -13.20 0.78
C CYS A 69 -5.74 -12.43 1.42
N ALA A 70 -4.93 -13.08 2.27
CA ALA A 70 -3.75 -12.47 2.84
C ALA A 70 -2.61 -12.45 1.80
N ILE A 71 -1.90 -11.33 1.72
CA ILE A 71 -0.79 -11.15 0.78
C ILE A 71 0.53 -11.13 1.54
N SER A 72 1.47 -11.95 1.12
CA SER A 72 2.81 -12.05 1.67
C SER A 72 3.56 -10.75 1.48
N ILE A 73 4.04 -10.20 2.60
CA ILE A 73 4.83 -8.99 2.65
C ILE A 73 6.10 -9.20 3.46
N GLN A 74 7.09 -8.36 3.19
CA GLN A 74 8.22 -8.12 4.08
C GLN A 74 8.34 -6.62 4.26
N THR A 75 8.04 -6.12 5.46
CA THR A 75 8.19 -4.70 5.76
C THR A 75 9.65 -4.26 5.77
N ASN A 76 9.94 -3.15 5.13
CA ASN A 76 11.25 -2.56 4.99
C ASN A 76 11.49 -1.51 6.10
N SER A 77 12.74 -1.36 6.53
CA SER A 77 13.11 -0.29 7.46
C SER A 77 13.00 1.07 6.77
N LEU A 78 12.49 2.07 7.49
CA LEU A 78 12.46 3.46 7.06
C LEU A 78 13.68 4.26 7.52
N GLY A 79 14.57 3.65 8.30
CA GLY A 79 15.74 4.29 8.88
C GLY A 79 16.07 3.73 10.26
N ASN A 80 16.94 4.44 10.97
CA ASN A 80 17.37 4.06 12.32
C ASN A 80 17.04 5.16 13.33
N GLY A 81 16.84 4.78 14.59
CA GLY A 81 16.70 5.70 15.71
C GLY A 81 15.27 5.92 16.19
N VAL A 82 15.12 6.89 17.10
CA VAL A 82 13.88 7.15 17.85
C VAL A 82 12.63 7.36 16.96
N PRO A 83 12.69 8.10 15.83
CA PRO A 83 11.50 8.31 14.99
C PRO A 83 10.87 7.01 14.46
N TRP A 84 11.69 5.98 14.25
CA TRP A 84 11.27 4.72 13.66
C TRP A 84 11.05 3.60 14.68
N ALA A 85 11.41 3.81 15.95
CA ALA A 85 11.44 2.78 16.98
C ALA A 85 10.09 2.05 17.15
N LYS A 86 8.99 2.79 17.04
CA LYS A 86 7.63 2.25 17.15
C LYS A 86 7.24 1.41 15.93
N TYR A 87 7.49 1.94 14.72
CA TYR A 87 7.32 1.21 13.46
C TYR A 87 8.17 -0.06 13.41
N ASP A 88 9.45 0.04 13.76
CA ASP A 88 10.39 -1.07 13.78
C ASP A 88 9.99 -2.15 14.79
N ALA A 89 9.48 -1.77 15.95
CA ALA A 89 9.01 -2.73 16.95
C ALA A 89 7.76 -3.49 16.50
N TRP A 90 6.76 -2.79 15.96
CA TRP A 90 5.50 -3.41 15.53
C TRP A 90 5.59 -4.20 14.23
N ARG A 91 6.53 -3.88 13.35
CA ARG A 91 6.66 -4.59 12.06
C ARG A 91 7.38 -5.94 12.18
N VAL A 92 8.01 -6.23 13.32
CA VAL A 92 8.63 -7.55 13.57
C VAL A 92 7.53 -8.61 13.55
N GLY A 93 7.71 -9.66 12.75
CA GLY A 93 6.72 -10.74 12.63
C GLY A 93 5.49 -10.39 11.77
N ASP A 94 5.40 -9.17 11.25
CA ASP A 94 4.40 -8.77 10.26
C ASP A 94 4.83 -9.26 8.86
N THR A 95 4.16 -10.31 8.40
CA THR A 95 4.51 -11.08 7.20
C THR A 95 3.37 -11.18 6.19
N LYS A 96 2.18 -10.72 6.56
CA LYS A 96 0.97 -10.73 5.74
C LYS A 96 0.30 -9.35 5.82
N LEU A 97 -0.09 -8.82 4.66
CA LEU A 97 -1.14 -7.82 4.60
C LEU A 97 -2.47 -8.59 4.63
N ASP A 98 -3.17 -8.51 5.76
CA ASP A 98 -4.41 -9.26 6.02
C ASP A 98 -5.49 -8.40 6.73
N TRP A 99 -6.69 -8.98 6.87
CA TRP A 99 -7.86 -8.33 7.50
C TRP A 99 -8.01 -8.64 9.01
N PHE A 100 -7.26 -9.59 9.55
CA PHE A 100 -7.37 -10.11 10.92
C PHE A 100 -6.67 -9.21 11.95
N GLY A 101 -5.69 -8.42 11.52
CA GLY A 101 -5.01 -7.43 12.36
C GLY A 101 -3.61 -7.86 12.71
N ALA A 102 -3.27 -7.86 14.00
CA ALA A 102 -1.93 -8.27 14.38
C ALA A 102 -1.77 -9.79 14.27
N GLN A 103 -0.71 -10.24 13.60
CA GLN A 103 -0.39 -11.65 13.46
C GLN A 103 0.13 -12.24 14.79
N PRO A 104 -0.05 -13.55 15.04
CA PRO A 104 0.58 -14.24 16.16
C PRO A 104 2.09 -14.05 16.15
N GLY A 105 2.63 -13.50 17.24
CA GLY A 105 4.07 -13.21 17.35
C GLY A 105 4.51 -11.91 16.68
N GLN A 106 3.59 -11.12 16.12
CA GLN A 106 3.90 -9.76 15.71
C GLN A 106 4.33 -8.92 16.93
N GLY A 107 5.31 -8.05 16.70
CA GLY A 107 5.98 -7.32 17.75
C GLY A 107 5.09 -6.34 18.51
N THR A 108 5.62 -5.86 19.63
CA THR A 108 4.94 -4.89 20.50
C THR A 108 5.85 -3.70 20.75
N TYR A 109 5.27 -2.55 21.02
CA TYR A 109 6.00 -1.35 21.41
C TYR A 109 5.53 -0.92 22.79
N MET A 110 6.45 -0.90 23.76
CA MET A 110 6.14 -0.57 25.16
C MET A 110 4.95 -1.37 25.73
N GLY A 111 4.86 -2.66 25.38
CA GLY A 111 3.78 -3.55 25.80
C GLY A 111 2.46 -3.40 25.04
N THR A 112 2.36 -2.45 24.10
CA THR A 112 1.19 -2.28 23.24
C THR A 112 1.36 -3.11 21.96
N THR A 113 0.39 -3.97 21.67
CA THR A 113 0.33 -4.78 20.45
C THR A 113 0.04 -3.91 19.22
N ALA A 114 0.47 -4.36 18.05
CA ALA A 114 0.04 -3.78 16.78
C ALA A 114 -1.47 -3.98 16.56
N PHE A 115 -2.04 -3.24 15.60
CA PHE A 115 -3.42 -3.43 15.14
C PHE A 115 -3.49 -3.86 13.66
N GLY A 116 -2.38 -4.31 13.08
CA GLY A 116 -2.21 -4.62 11.66
C GLY A 116 -0.78 -4.27 11.23
N THR A 117 -0.60 -4.03 9.93
CA THR A 117 0.67 -3.52 9.40
C THR A 117 0.87 -2.06 9.84
N PRO A 118 1.94 -1.71 10.58
CA PRO A 118 2.14 -0.36 11.09
C PRO A 118 2.58 0.59 9.98
N LEU A 119 2.10 1.83 10.04
CA LEU A 119 2.65 2.95 9.28
C LEU A 119 3.45 3.86 10.22
N ALA A 120 4.48 4.52 9.70
CA ALA A 120 5.23 5.54 10.42
C ALA A 120 4.78 6.94 9.99
N TRP A 121 4.68 7.88 10.91
CA TRP A 121 4.47 9.29 10.56
C TRP A 121 5.70 9.83 9.82
N THR A 122 5.51 10.49 8.67
CA THR A 122 6.63 11.03 7.88
C THR A 122 6.38 12.46 7.42
N THR A 123 7.46 13.11 6.99
CA THR A 123 7.43 14.45 6.37
C THR A 123 8.31 14.50 5.11
N SER A 124 8.02 15.46 4.22
CA SER A 124 8.86 15.82 3.08
C SER A 124 9.94 16.87 3.44
N ASN A 125 9.99 17.34 4.69
CA ASN A 125 10.97 18.31 5.15
C ASN A 125 12.30 17.64 5.53
N SER A 126 13.34 17.81 4.70
CA SER A 126 14.65 17.17 4.89
C SER A 126 15.42 17.59 6.14
N ALA A 127 14.96 18.62 6.87
CA ALA A 127 15.55 19.03 8.14
C ALA A 127 14.97 18.28 9.36
N LYS A 128 13.94 17.44 9.16
CA LYS A 128 13.26 16.72 10.23
C LYS A 128 13.72 15.26 10.30
N PRO A 129 13.78 14.67 11.50
CA PRO A 129 14.22 13.28 11.66
C PRO A 129 13.22 12.27 11.08
N GLU A 130 11.95 12.64 10.89
CA GLU A 130 10.91 11.86 10.21
C GLU A 130 10.90 12.04 8.68
N TYR A 131 11.93 12.67 8.11
CA TYR A 131 12.03 12.88 6.67
C TYR A 131 12.08 11.53 5.93
N GLN A 132 11.22 11.39 4.92
CA GLN A 132 11.28 10.29 3.97
C GLN A 132 11.37 10.82 2.54
N PRO A 133 12.36 10.39 1.73
CA PRO A 133 12.57 10.93 0.39
C PRO A 133 11.41 10.65 -0.58
N LEU A 134 10.63 9.60 -0.32
CA LEU A 134 9.44 9.26 -1.11
C LEU A 134 8.21 10.08 -0.72
N ASN A 135 8.19 10.73 0.45
CA ASN A 135 7.10 11.62 0.82
C ASN A 135 7.26 12.96 0.09
N LYS A 136 6.32 13.29 -0.78
CA LYS A 136 6.27 14.56 -1.53
C LYS A 136 5.16 15.51 -1.07
N TRP A 137 4.41 15.12 -0.04
CA TRP A 137 3.13 15.74 0.32
C TRP A 137 3.13 16.45 1.67
N GLY A 138 4.31 16.66 2.27
CA GLY A 138 4.45 17.31 3.57
C GLY A 138 4.20 16.39 4.75
N ASP A 139 3.88 17.02 5.88
CA ASP A 139 3.71 16.37 7.17
C ASP A 139 2.51 15.41 7.19
N ALA A 140 2.55 14.44 8.10
CA ALA A 140 1.44 13.53 8.41
C ALA A 140 0.97 12.65 7.25
N ASN A 141 1.87 12.36 6.30
CA ASN A 141 1.70 11.25 5.36
C ASN A 141 2.33 10.02 6.01
N TRP A 142 1.49 9.21 6.64
CA TRP A 142 1.91 7.98 7.30
C TRP A 142 2.32 6.96 6.25
N MET A 143 3.49 6.34 6.40
CA MET A 143 4.15 5.53 5.37
C MET A 143 4.39 4.11 5.85
N VAL A 144 4.18 3.15 4.96
CA VAL A 144 4.79 1.83 5.03
C VAL A 144 5.47 1.52 3.70
N ASP A 145 6.66 0.94 3.79
CA ASP A 145 7.41 0.41 2.65
C ASP A 145 7.54 -1.09 2.86
N PHE A 146 7.06 -1.89 1.92
CA PHE A 146 7.20 -3.34 1.99
C PHE A 146 7.52 -3.94 0.64
N THR A 147 8.16 -5.11 0.67
CA THR A 147 8.29 -5.96 -0.50
C THR A 147 7.11 -6.94 -0.49
N MET A 148 6.24 -6.85 -1.49
CA MET A 148 4.97 -7.57 -1.58
C MET A 148 5.03 -8.62 -2.68
N ASP A 149 4.48 -9.82 -2.44
CA ASP A 149 4.30 -10.81 -3.50
C ASP A 149 3.13 -10.43 -4.40
N CYS A 150 3.43 -9.83 -5.55
CA CYS A 150 2.37 -9.37 -6.45
C CYS A 150 1.60 -10.52 -7.10
N ALA A 151 2.07 -11.77 -7.02
CA ALA A 151 1.32 -12.90 -7.55
C ALA A 151 0.11 -13.28 -6.68
N GLU A 152 0.09 -12.85 -5.42
CA GLU A 152 -1.02 -13.06 -4.49
C GLU A 152 -2.07 -11.94 -4.58
N THR A 153 -1.79 -10.89 -5.36
CA THR A 153 -2.70 -9.78 -5.65
C THR A 153 -3.73 -10.15 -6.73
N GLU A 154 -4.76 -9.33 -6.89
CA GLU A 154 -5.75 -9.49 -7.97
C GLU A 154 -5.33 -8.63 -9.17
N ASN A 155 -4.67 -9.23 -10.16
CA ASN A 155 -4.13 -8.54 -11.35
C ASN A 155 -3.25 -7.32 -10.98
N GLY A 156 -2.44 -7.43 -9.93
CA GLY A 156 -1.59 -6.33 -9.44
C GLY A 156 -2.28 -5.39 -8.46
N TRP A 157 -3.55 -5.61 -8.12
CA TRP A 157 -4.34 -4.78 -7.20
C TRP A 157 -4.65 -5.48 -5.89
N PHE A 158 -4.72 -4.70 -4.82
CA PHE A 158 -5.09 -5.15 -3.49
C PHE A 158 -5.86 -4.06 -2.76
N ASP A 159 -6.64 -4.45 -1.76
CA ASP A 159 -7.41 -3.56 -0.92
C ASP A 159 -6.68 -3.28 0.40
N LEU A 160 -6.90 -2.09 0.96
CA LEU A 160 -6.49 -1.75 2.30
C LEU A 160 -7.46 -0.77 2.95
N LYS A 161 -7.52 -0.80 4.27
CA LYS A 161 -8.28 0.13 5.09
C LYS A 161 -7.46 0.52 6.32
N ALA A 162 -7.49 1.80 6.63
CA ALA A 162 -6.74 2.40 7.72
C ALA A 162 -7.41 2.15 9.07
N PHE A 163 -6.60 1.87 10.08
CA PHE A 163 -6.99 1.75 11.47
C PHE A 163 -6.15 2.72 12.31
N LEU A 164 -6.81 3.65 13.00
CA LEU A 164 -6.22 4.69 13.82
C LEU A 164 -6.47 4.39 15.30
N THR A 165 -5.42 4.26 16.10
CA THR A 165 -5.59 4.07 17.54
C THR A 165 -6.19 5.32 18.19
N ASN A 166 -6.91 5.12 19.29
CA ASN A 166 -7.55 6.22 20.04
C ASN A 166 -8.47 7.09 19.17
N TYR A 167 -9.24 6.45 18.27
CA TYR A 167 -10.17 7.12 17.37
C TYR A 167 -11.45 6.31 17.18
N ALA A 168 -12.56 6.67 17.82
CA ALA A 168 -13.86 6.02 17.67
C ALA A 168 -13.76 4.47 17.64
N SER A 169 -14.20 3.82 16.56
CA SER A 169 -14.12 2.37 16.32
C SER A 169 -12.76 1.89 15.80
N GLY A 170 -11.77 2.77 15.71
CA GLY A 170 -10.44 2.59 15.12
C GLY A 170 -10.43 2.75 13.60
N TRP A 171 -11.42 2.19 12.91
CA TRP A 171 -11.50 2.22 11.45
C TRP A 171 -11.76 3.60 10.85
N GLU A 172 -11.15 3.89 9.70
CA GLU A 172 -11.65 4.93 8.80
C GLU A 172 -13.06 4.60 8.28
N SER A 173 -13.77 5.62 7.79
CA SER A 173 -15.09 5.43 7.19
C SER A 173 -15.03 4.56 5.92
N ASP A 174 -16.17 4.00 5.54
CA ASP A 174 -16.34 3.42 4.21
C ASP A 174 -16.16 4.50 3.14
N ILE A 175 -15.42 4.17 2.09
CA ILE A 175 -15.14 5.08 0.98
C ILE A 175 -15.67 4.54 -0.34
N THR A 176 -15.84 5.43 -1.31
CA THR A 176 -15.95 5.07 -2.72
C THR A 176 -14.74 5.66 -3.42
N GLN A 177 -13.80 4.81 -3.82
CA GLN A 177 -12.56 5.27 -4.43
C GLN A 177 -12.86 5.93 -5.77
N SER A 178 -12.41 7.17 -5.90
CA SER A 178 -12.42 7.92 -7.17
C SER A 178 -11.28 7.43 -8.06
N PRO A 179 -11.32 7.68 -9.38
CA PRO A 179 -10.17 7.41 -10.25
C PRO A 179 -8.90 8.04 -9.66
N CYS A 180 -7.86 7.23 -9.47
CA CYS A 180 -6.59 7.74 -8.96
C CYS A 180 -5.90 8.62 -9.99
N THR A 181 -5.11 9.58 -9.51
CA THR A 181 -4.20 10.37 -10.34
C THR A 181 -2.78 9.82 -10.26
N GLY A 182 -1.85 10.39 -11.03
CA GLY A 182 -0.43 10.06 -10.95
C GLY A 182 0.06 9.18 -12.09
N THR A 183 1.36 8.92 -12.10
CA THR A 183 2.05 8.25 -13.22
C THR A 183 1.82 6.73 -13.28
N GLY A 184 1.36 6.12 -12.19
CA GLY A 184 1.04 4.69 -12.09
C GLY A 184 -0.46 4.39 -12.08
N ALA A 185 -1.31 5.40 -12.33
CA ALA A 185 -2.77 5.28 -12.44
C ALA A 185 -3.26 5.04 -13.89
N ASP A 186 -2.37 4.53 -14.75
CA ASP A 186 -2.61 4.24 -16.17
C ASP A 186 -3.51 3.01 -16.39
N VAL A 187 -3.64 2.15 -15.37
CA VAL A 187 -4.51 0.98 -15.35
C VAL A 187 -5.58 1.19 -14.28
N LEU A 188 -6.81 0.76 -14.55
CA LEU A 188 -7.91 0.78 -13.58
C LEU A 188 -7.92 -0.50 -12.73
N PRO A 189 -8.47 -0.45 -11.49
CA PRO A 189 -8.71 -1.65 -10.71
C PRO A 189 -9.60 -2.66 -11.45
N PRO A 190 -9.38 -3.98 -11.29
CA PRO A 190 -10.14 -5.02 -12.00
C PRO A 190 -11.54 -5.24 -11.43
N TYR A 191 -11.87 -4.63 -10.29
CA TYR A 191 -13.18 -4.66 -9.66
C TYR A 191 -13.56 -3.29 -9.09
N SER A 192 -14.81 -3.15 -8.69
CA SER A 192 -15.37 -1.93 -8.11
C SER A 192 -16.36 -2.30 -7.00
N GLY A 193 -16.79 -1.31 -6.22
CA GLY A 193 -17.79 -1.50 -5.16
C GLY A 193 -17.21 -1.90 -3.79
N THR A 194 -15.89 -2.10 -3.70
CA THR A 194 -15.18 -2.15 -2.41
C THR A 194 -15.37 -0.84 -1.64
N LYS A 195 -15.37 -0.94 -0.32
CA LYS A 195 -15.45 0.18 0.62
C LYS A 195 -14.09 0.56 1.20
N ASN A 196 -13.04 -0.03 0.62
CA ASN A 196 -11.65 0.07 1.00
C ASN A 196 -10.88 0.83 -0.10
N HIS A 197 -9.67 1.28 0.23
CA HIS A 197 -8.77 1.82 -0.78
C HIS A 197 -8.22 0.68 -1.63
N MET A 198 -8.19 0.84 -2.94
CA MET A 198 -7.53 -0.08 -3.87
C MET A 198 -6.16 0.49 -4.24
N ALA A 199 -5.12 -0.27 -3.90
CA ALA A 199 -3.73 0.03 -4.17
C ALA A 199 -3.15 -0.93 -5.21
N ARG A 200 -2.03 -0.53 -5.82
CA ARG A 200 -1.34 -1.28 -6.86
C ARG A 200 0.03 -1.75 -6.38
N CYS A 201 0.28 -3.04 -6.53
CA CYS A 201 1.56 -3.65 -6.20
C CYS A 201 2.65 -3.18 -7.17
N GLY A 202 3.83 -2.86 -6.64
CA GLY A 202 4.94 -2.31 -7.43
C GLY A 202 4.91 -0.79 -7.61
N TYR A 203 4.04 -0.07 -6.89
CA TYR A 203 3.87 1.38 -7.01
C TYR A 203 3.93 2.08 -5.65
N ILE A 204 4.00 3.41 -5.71
CA ILE A 204 3.77 4.31 -4.57
C ILE A 204 2.29 4.71 -4.58
N ASN A 205 1.55 4.25 -3.59
CA ASN A 205 0.12 4.48 -3.45
C ASN A 205 -0.11 5.48 -2.32
N ARG A 206 -0.90 6.53 -2.54
CA ARG A 206 -1.17 7.56 -1.55
C ARG A 206 -2.66 7.84 -1.44
N PHE A 207 -3.19 7.74 -0.23
CA PHE A 207 -4.60 7.90 0.10
C PHE A 207 -4.81 9.01 1.13
N ASN A 208 -6.05 9.48 1.27
CA ASN A 208 -6.46 10.30 2.40
C ASN A 208 -7.34 9.44 3.33
N PHE A 209 -7.06 9.50 4.63
CA PHE A 209 -7.87 8.78 5.61
C PHE A 209 -9.35 9.17 5.52
N GLY A 210 -10.21 8.18 5.31
CA GLY A 210 -11.66 8.30 5.23
C GLY A 210 -12.18 8.96 3.94
N ALA A 211 -11.35 9.15 2.92
CA ALA A 211 -11.78 9.77 1.67
C ALA A 211 -11.28 9.02 0.43
N GLY A 212 -12.12 8.89 -0.59
CA GLY A 212 -11.84 8.08 -1.78
C GLY A 212 -10.83 8.66 -2.78
N GLY A 213 -10.17 9.78 -2.48
CA GLY A 213 -9.15 10.35 -3.35
C GLY A 213 -7.81 9.63 -3.21
N CYS A 214 -7.20 9.26 -4.33
CA CYS A 214 -5.93 8.52 -4.38
C CYS A 214 -4.97 9.04 -5.44
N GLU A 215 -3.68 8.83 -5.20
CA GLU A 215 -2.59 9.07 -6.15
C GLU A 215 -1.71 7.82 -6.22
N ILE A 216 -1.46 7.30 -7.43
CA ILE A 216 -0.59 6.14 -7.66
C ILE A 216 0.52 6.58 -8.60
N ASN A 217 1.77 6.44 -8.17
CA ASN A 217 2.96 6.82 -8.94
C ASN A 217 3.90 5.64 -9.13
N ALA A 218 4.57 5.62 -10.28
CA ALA A 218 5.76 4.81 -10.47
C ALA A 218 6.89 5.29 -9.54
N PHE A 219 7.86 4.40 -9.28
CA PHE A 219 9.07 4.71 -8.50
C PHE A 219 10.03 5.65 -9.24
#